data_AF-A0A0D0ALH9-F1
#
_entry.id   AF-A0A0D0ALH9-F1
#
_cell.length_a   1.000
_cell.length_b   1.000
_cell.length_c   1.000
_cell.angle_alpha   90.00
_cell.angle_beta   90.00
_cell.angle_gamma   90.00
#
_symmetry.space_group_name_H-M   'P 1'
#
loop_
_entity.id
_entity.type
_entity.pdbx_description
1 polymer ?
#
loop_
_entity_poly.entity_id
_entity_poly.type
_entity_poly.pdbx_seq_one_letter_code
_entity_poly.pdbx_strand_id
1 'polypeptide(L)'
;YFPDADKFDGFRFSRMRKDPDQSIKHQMVTPTTDYLLFGTGRHAWDIPTTGRFLAPILVANLLLTYDFKLEIEGVMPPVKWFGSGGMQYDKTRLWFRRRK
;
A
#
# COMPACT_ATOMS: atom_id res chain seq x y z
N TYR A 1 10.98 -13.89 -4.54
CA TYR A 1 10.22 -13.63 -3.30
C TYR A 1 8.73 -13.43 -3.53
N PHE A 2 8.24 -12.71 -4.56
CA PHE A 2 6.81 -12.62 -4.87
C PHE A 2 6.53 -12.77 -6.37
N PRO A 3 5.53 -13.58 -6.80
CA PRO A 3 5.10 -13.65 -8.19
C PRO A 3 4.38 -12.36 -8.61
N ASP A 4 4.52 -11.96 -9.87
CA ASP A 4 3.93 -10.73 -10.45
C ASP A 4 4.20 -9.47 -9.60
N ALA A 5 5.44 -9.27 -9.16
CA ALA A 5 5.81 -8.18 -8.26
C ALA A 5 5.58 -6.78 -8.87
N ASP A 6 5.52 -6.69 -10.19
CA ASP A 6 5.20 -5.51 -11.00
C ASP A 6 3.70 -5.18 -11.05
N LYS A 7 2.83 -6.13 -10.70
CA LYS A 7 1.38 -5.95 -10.71
C LYS A 7 0.83 -5.70 -9.31
N PHE A 8 -0.10 -4.76 -9.23
CA PHE A 8 -0.86 -4.52 -8.02
C PHE A 8 -1.89 -5.62 -7.79
N ASP A 9 -1.72 -6.39 -6.72
CA ASP A 9 -2.65 -7.44 -6.29
C ASP A 9 -3.02 -7.23 -4.82
N GLY A 10 -4.16 -6.59 -4.60
CA GLY A 10 -4.66 -6.26 -3.26
C GLY A 10 -4.97 -7.48 -2.37
N PHE A 11 -5.11 -8.67 -2.95
CA PHE A 11 -5.45 -9.90 -2.23
C PHE A 11 -4.25 -10.81 -1.98
N ARG A 12 -3.05 -10.49 -2.50
CA ARG A 12 -1.84 -11.30 -2.36
C ARG A 12 -1.58 -11.73 -0.91
N PHE A 13 -1.49 -10.78 0.00
CA PHE A 13 -1.21 -11.04 1.41
C PHE A 13 -2.40 -11.71 2.12
N SER A 14 -3.64 -11.47 1.68
CA SER A 14 -4.81 -12.16 2.22
C SER A 14 -4.77 -13.65 1.89
N ARG A 15 -4.38 -14.03 0.66
CA ARG A 15 -4.23 -15.43 0.25
C ARG A 15 -3.08 -16.12 0.99
N MET A 16 -1.96 -15.43 1.17
CA MET A 16 -0.81 -15.97 1.90
C MET A 16 -1.11 -16.23 3.39
N ARG A 17 -2.04 -15.48 4.01
CA ARG A 17 -2.48 -15.74 5.39
C ARG A 17 -3.39 -16.96 5.55
N LYS A 18 -3.98 -17.47 4.46
CA LYS A 18 -4.83 -18.68 4.52
C LYS A 18 -4.01 -19.93 4.79
N ASP A 19 -2.72 -19.88 4.50
CA ASP A 19 -1.77 -20.93 4.86
C ASP A 19 -1.48 -20.83 6.38
N PRO A 20 -1.80 -21.87 7.17
CA PRO A 20 -1.61 -21.86 8.62
C PRO A 20 -0.15 -21.58 9.03
N ASP A 21 0.84 -22.01 8.23
CA ASP A 21 2.27 -21.86 8.52
C ASP A 21 2.80 -20.44 8.27
N GLN A 22 2.04 -19.62 7.52
CA GLN A 22 2.41 -18.26 7.11
C GLN A 22 1.45 -17.19 7.67
N SER A 23 0.46 -17.60 8.46
CA SER A 23 -0.59 -16.75 9.01
C SER A 23 -0.07 -15.58 9.85
N ILE A 24 1.01 -15.78 10.62
CA ILE A 24 1.63 -14.75 11.47
C ILE A 24 2.60 -13.87 10.66
N LYS A 25 3.28 -14.43 9.66
CA LYS A 25 4.33 -13.75 8.89
C LYS A 25 3.81 -12.64 7.98
N HIS A 26 2.61 -12.80 7.44
CA HIS A 26 1.98 -11.79 6.58
C HIS A 26 1.03 -10.86 7.32
N GLN A 27 1.07 -10.84 8.66
CA GLN A 27 0.31 -9.87 9.43
C GLN A 27 0.82 -8.47 9.19
N MET A 28 -0.05 -7.50 9.42
CA MET A 28 0.23 -6.11 9.14
C MET A 28 1.46 -5.59 9.94
N VAL A 29 1.79 -6.20 11.10
CA VAL A 29 2.86 -5.76 12.03
C VAL A 29 4.17 -6.54 11.87
N THR A 30 4.16 -7.69 11.22
CA THR A 30 5.27 -8.63 11.38
C THR A 30 6.46 -8.19 10.53
N PRO A 31 7.60 -7.81 11.14
CA PRO A 31 8.81 -7.55 10.38
C PRO A 31 9.31 -8.88 9.81
N THR A 32 9.46 -8.94 8.50
CA THR A 32 9.99 -10.12 7.79
C THR A 32 11.14 -9.68 6.91
N THR A 33 12.14 -10.54 6.74
CA THR A 33 13.27 -10.27 5.84
C THR A 33 12.86 -10.19 4.37
N ASP A 34 11.71 -10.78 4.04
CA ASP A 34 11.16 -10.79 2.69
C ASP A 34 10.42 -9.49 2.33
N TYR A 35 9.98 -8.71 3.33
CA TYR A 35 9.23 -7.47 3.12
C TYR A 35 9.66 -6.38 4.12
N LEU A 36 10.65 -5.59 3.70
CA LEU A 36 11.35 -4.61 4.54
C LEU A 36 10.73 -3.20 4.53
N LEU A 37 9.40 -3.09 4.38
CA LEU A 37 8.74 -1.78 4.27
C LEU A 37 8.99 -0.88 5.49
N PHE A 38 9.16 -1.47 6.67
CA PHE A 38 9.45 -0.77 7.93
C PHE A 38 10.85 -1.08 8.49
N GLY A 39 11.72 -1.68 7.67
CA GLY A 39 13.02 -2.19 8.10
C GLY A 39 12.92 -3.39 9.05
N THR A 40 14.07 -3.80 9.58
CA THR A 40 14.22 -4.95 10.50
C THR A 40 15.12 -4.58 11.67
N GLY A 41 14.92 -5.25 12.82
CA GLY A 41 15.77 -5.10 14.00
C GLY A 41 15.27 -4.04 14.99
N ARG A 42 16.17 -3.54 15.85
CA ARG A 42 15.85 -2.65 16.99
C ARG A 42 15.16 -1.35 16.58
N HIS A 43 15.44 -0.86 15.36
CA HIS A 43 14.90 0.41 14.83
C HIS A 43 13.64 0.23 13.97
N ALA A 44 13.12 -0.99 13.79
CA ALA A 44 11.89 -1.21 13.02
C ALA A 44 10.63 -0.61 13.68
N TRP A 45 10.76 -0.16 14.94
CA TRP A 45 9.68 0.35 15.77
C TRP A 45 9.58 1.89 15.78
N ASP A 46 10.55 2.60 15.18
CA ASP A 46 10.64 4.08 15.24
C ASP A 46 10.06 4.80 14.01
N ILE A 47 9.59 4.08 12.99
CA ILE A 47 8.84 4.65 11.85
C ILE A 47 7.36 4.73 12.27
N PRO A 48 6.64 5.84 12.01
CA PRO A 48 5.40 6.15 12.73
C PRO A 48 4.32 5.09 12.48
N THR A 49 4.10 4.27 13.50
CA THR A 49 2.99 3.31 13.61
C THR A 49 1.63 3.99 13.43
N THR A 50 1.55 5.30 13.68
CA THR A 50 0.37 6.14 13.48
C THR A 50 -0.14 6.10 12.03
N GLY A 51 0.74 6.16 11.03
CA GLY A 51 0.33 6.12 9.62
C GLY A 51 -0.36 4.80 9.25
N ARG A 52 -0.05 3.73 9.98
CA ARG A 52 -0.53 2.38 9.71
C ARG A 52 -1.97 2.15 10.15
N PHE A 53 -2.42 2.77 11.24
CA PHE A 53 -3.83 2.72 11.66
C PHE A 53 -4.68 3.75 10.93
N LEU A 54 -4.11 4.91 10.60
CA LEU A 54 -4.84 5.98 9.93
C LEU A 54 -5.05 5.70 8.43
N ALA A 55 -4.10 5.08 7.73
CA ALA A 55 -4.21 4.85 6.30
C ALA A 55 -5.44 4.00 5.91
N PRO A 56 -5.74 2.85 6.55
CA PRO A 56 -6.95 2.08 6.23
C PRO A 56 -8.25 2.86 6.49
N ILE A 57 -8.29 3.64 7.57
CA ILE A 57 -9.46 4.46 7.93
C ILE A 57 -9.67 5.57 6.89
N LEU A 58 -8.61 6.25 6.48
CA LEU A 58 -8.66 7.28 5.44
C LEU A 58 -9.08 6.69 4.11
N VAL A 59 -8.52 5.55 3.70
CA VAL A 59 -8.90 4.87 2.45
C VAL A 59 -10.37 4.43 2.50
N ALA A 60 -10.83 3.83 3.61
CA ALA A 60 -12.23 3.46 3.77
C ALA A 60 -13.16 4.67 3.68
N ASN A 61 -12.82 5.76 4.35
CA ASN A 61 -13.60 7.00 4.29
C ASN A 61 -13.63 7.57 2.86
N LEU A 62 -12.49 7.59 2.16
CA LEU A 62 -12.40 8.07 0.78
C LEU A 62 -13.24 7.20 -0.17
N LEU A 63 -13.20 5.88 -0.04
CA LEU A 63 -13.99 4.95 -0.87
C LEU A 63 -15.51 5.08 -0.62
N LEU A 64 -15.91 5.37 0.61
CA LEU A 64 -17.32 5.57 0.96
C LEU A 64 -17.85 6.93 0.51
N THR A 65 -17.01 7.97 0.56
CA THR A 65 -17.45 9.36 0.34
C THR A 65 -17.16 9.88 -1.07
N TYR A 66 -16.25 9.26 -1.84
CA TYR A 66 -15.83 9.76 -3.15
C TYR A 66 -15.73 8.66 -4.21
N ASP A 67 -16.06 9.04 -5.45
CA ASP A 67 -15.70 8.38 -6.68
C ASP A 67 -14.39 8.97 -7.20
N PHE A 68 -13.46 8.11 -7.60
CA PHE A 68 -12.20 8.51 -8.22
C PHE A 68 -12.11 7.94 -9.63
N LYS A 69 -11.59 8.76 -10.55
CA LYS A 69 -11.26 8.34 -11.90
C LYS A 69 -9.91 8.94 -12.32
N LEU A 70 -9.03 8.13 -12.89
CA LEU A 70 -7.77 8.60 -13.46
C LEU A 70 -8.04 9.33 -14.79
N GLU A 71 -7.18 10.29 -15.15
CA GLU A 71 -7.25 10.97 -16.46
C GLU A 71 -7.17 9.96 -17.62
N ILE A 72 -6.36 8.91 -17.45
CA ILE A 72 -6.25 7.79 -18.37
C ILE A 72 -6.58 6.51 -17.60
N GLU A 73 -7.66 5.84 -17.99
CA GLU A 73 -8.06 4.57 -17.35
C GLU A 73 -7.02 3.47 -17.58
N GLY A 74 -6.66 2.76 -16.52
CA GLY A 74 -5.73 1.62 -16.59
C GLY A 74 -4.24 1.95 -16.68
N VAL A 75 -3.87 3.24 -16.81
CA VAL A 75 -2.47 3.65 -16.84
C VAL A 75 -2.02 4.10 -15.46
N MET A 76 -1.00 3.42 -14.92
CA MET A 76 -0.33 3.84 -13.71
C MET A 76 0.48 5.11 -13.99
N PRO A 77 0.30 6.20 -13.22
CA PRO A 77 1.09 7.41 -13.38
C PRO A 77 2.60 7.13 -13.17
N PRO A 78 3.48 7.88 -13.85
CA PRO A 78 4.91 7.69 -13.67
C PRO A 78 5.34 8.01 -12.24
N VAL A 79 6.21 7.17 -11.68
CA VAL A 79 6.78 7.35 -10.34
C VAL A 79 8.12 8.08 -10.46
N LYS A 80 8.26 9.21 -9.77
CA LYS A 80 9.54 9.88 -9.52
C LYS A 80 10.16 9.30 -8.26
N TRP A 81 11.37 8.77 -8.35
CA TRP A 81 12.09 8.25 -7.19
C TRP A 81 12.86 9.37 -6.50
N PHE A 82 12.64 9.54 -5.20
CA PHE A 82 13.40 10.43 -4.32
C PHE A 82 13.96 9.62 -3.15
N GLY A 83 15.26 9.36 -3.18
CA GLY A 83 15.88 8.41 -2.25
C GLY A 83 15.23 7.02 -2.35
N SER A 84 14.83 6.45 -1.21
CA SER A 84 14.09 5.18 -1.15
C SER A 84 12.57 5.33 -1.33
N GLY A 85 12.06 6.57 -1.45
CA GLY A 85 10.64 6.86 -1.58
C GLY A 85 10.23 7.08 -3.04
N GLY A 86 9.29 6.28 -3.53
CA GLY A 86 8.60 6.59 -4.78
C GLY A 86 7.54 7.67 -4.56
N MET A 87 7.66 8.80 -5.25
CA MET A 87 6.66 9.87 -5.30
C MET A 87 5.91 9.82 -6.63
N GLN A 88 4.61 10.12 -6.60
CA GLN A 88 3.83 10.25 -7.84
C GLN A 88 4.26 11.50 -8.60
N TYR A 89 4.17 11.45 -9.93
CA TYR A 89 4.47 12.62 -10.75
C TYR A 89 3.49 13.77 -10.44
N ASP A 90 4.05 14.97 -10.33
CA ASP A 90 3.39 16.22 -9.95
C ASP A 90 2.26 16.65 -10.90
N LYS A 91 2.28 16.15 -12.15
CA LYS A 91 1.25 16.45 -13.15
C LYS A 91 0.16 15.36 -13.25
N THR A 92 0.13 14.40 -12.33
CA THR A 92 -0.91 13.36 -12.32
C THR A 92 -2.26 14.00 -11.98
N ARG A 93 -3.25 13.91 -12.88
CA ARG A 93 -4.60 14.43 -12.66
C ARG A 93 -5.54 13.30 -12.26
N LEU A 94 -6.31 13.55 -11.21
CA LEU A 94 -7.35 12.65 -10.71
C LEU A 94 -8.67 13.41 -10.65
N TRP A 95 -9.72 12.82 -11.19
CA TRP A 95 -11.09 13.32 -11.05
C TRP A 95 -11.68 12.74 -9.77
N PHE A 96 -12.21 13.60 -8.91
CA PHE A 96 -12.95 13.20 -7.72
C PHE A 96 -14.38 13.72 -7.78
N ARG A 97 -15.34 12.89 -7.39
CA ARG A 97 -16.74 13.28 -7.25
C ARG A 97 -17.26 12.76 -5.91
N ARG A 98 -17.93 13.61 -5.13
CA ARG A 98 -18.54 13.16 -3.86
C ARG A 98 -19.69 12.21 -4.15
N ARG A 99 -19.67 11.02 -3.53
CA ARG A 99 -20.83 10.12 -3.45
C ARG A 99 -21.85 10.75 -2.48
N LYS A 100 -23.14 10.66 -2.84
CA LYS A 100 -24.23 11.26 -2.06
C LYS A 100 -24.46 10.50 -0.78
#